data_AF-A0A0S2IRQ8-F1
#
_entry.id   AF-A0A0S2IRQ8-F1
#
_cell.length_a   1.000
_cell.length_b   1.000
_cell.length_c   1.000
_cell.angle_alpha   90.00
_cell.angle_beta   90.00
_cell.angle_gamma   90.00
#
_symmetry.space_group_name_H-M   'P 1'
#
loop_
_entity.id
_entity.type
_entity.pdbx_description
1 polymer ?
#
loop_
_entity_poly.entity_id
_entity_poly.type
_entity_poly.pdbx_seq_one_letter_code
_entity_poly.pdbx_strand_id
1 'polypeptide(L)'
;MKGIELKKKLESITFQVTLGVVQKIREGDLEFASHLPGLFSLLVGIEEESKRVTILRKLLLYIYWVRDLKPTELKRVLERSKLEQYKELTMTTAERLISEGIERGIEKGIKQGVEKGKLEDAGKMLKRGLI
;
A
#
# COMPACT_ATOMS: atom_id res chain seq x y z
N MET A 1 -1.96 24.61 -25.49
CA MET A 1 -2.55 25.16 -24.24
C MET A 1 -3.38 24.13 -23.47
N LYS A 2 -4.33 23.40 -24.06
CA LYS A 2 -5.17 22.38 -23.38
C LYS A 2 -4.41 21.30 -22.56
N GLY A 3 -3.26 20.81 -23.04
CA GLY A 3 -2.52 19.75 -22.35
C GLY A 3 -1.83 20.17 -21.03
N ILE A 4 -1.42 21.44 -20.92
CA ILE A 4 -0.75 21.97 -19.71
C ILE A 4 -1.77 22.17 -18.60
N GLU A 5 -2.97 22.60 -18.95
CA GLU A 5 -4.08 22.81 -18.04
C GLU A 5 -4.63 21.49 -17.48
N LEU A 6 -4.77 20.48 -18.33
CA LEU A 6 -5.13 19.12 -17.92
C LEU A 6 -4.11 18.52 -16.94
N LYS A 7 -2.81 18.73 -17.21
CA LYS A 7 -1.72 18.27 -16.35
C LYS A 7 -1.76 18.93 -14.97
N LYS A 8 -1.92 20.25 -14.91
CA LYS A 8 -2.07 20.99 -13.63
C LYS A 8 -3.30 20.54 -12.84
N LYS A 9 -4.41 20.24 -13.53
CA LYS A 9 -5.64 19.73 -12.89
C LYS A 9 -5.43 18.33 -12.30
N LEU A 10 -4.75 17.45 -13.03
CA LEU A 10 -4.36 16.12 -12.54
C LEU A 10 -3.39 16.17 -11.35
N GLU A 11 -2.41 17.07 -11.38
CA GLU A 11 -1.48 17.29 -10.28
C GLU A 11 -2.22 17.81 -9.03
N SER A 12 -3.16 18.75 -9.20
CA SER A 12 -4.02 19.25 -8.12
C SER A 12 -4.89 18.15 -7.50
N ILE A 13 -5.51 17.30 -8.32
CA ILE A 13 -6.33 16.18 -7.86
C ILE A 13 -5.47 15.16 -7.10
N THR A 14 -4.30 14.81 -7.65
CA THR A 14 -3.36 13.88 -7.02
C THR A 14 -2.91 14.41 -5.66
N PHE A 15 -2.64 15.71 -5.56
CA PHE A 15 -2.24 16.36 -4.31
C PHE A 15 -3.36 16.36 -3.27
N GLN A 16 -4.59 16.73 -3.66
CA GLN A 16 -5.74 16.74 -2.76
C GLN A 16 -6.10 15.34 -2.24
N VAL A 17 -6.02 14.34 -3.11
CA VAL A 17 -6.26 12.95 -2.73
C VAL A 17 -5.19 12.48 -1.75
N THR A 18 -3.91 12.73 -2.04
CA THR A 18 -2.80 12.34 -1.17
C THR A 18 -2.90 13.04 0.20
N LEU A 19 -3.16 14.34 0.22
CA LEU A 19 -3.28 15.14 1.43
C LEU A 19 -4.49 14.73 2.27
N GLY A 20 -5.64 14.49 1.63
CA GLY A 20 -6.86 14.03 2.31
C GLY A 20 -6.67 12.68 2.99
N VAL A 21 -5.95 11.75 2.35
CA VAL A 21 -5.60 10.47 2.98
C VAL A 21 -4.67 10.69 4.17
N VAL A 22 -3.62 11.50 4.03
CA VAL A 22 -2.65 11.79 5.12
C VAL A 22 -3.31 12.44 6.32
N GLN A 23 -4.20 13.40 6.10
CA GLN A 23 -4.89 14.13 7.17
C GLN A 23 -5.79 13.23 8.01
N LYS A 24 -6.42 12.23 7.37
CA LYS A 24 -7.45 11.39 8.00
C LYS A 24 -6.92 10.06 8.49
N ILE A 25 -5.64 9.76 8.24
CA ILE A 25 -5.09 8.44 8.50
C ILE A 25 -4.97 8.07 9.98
N ARG A 26 -5.12 9.06 10.88
CA ARG A 26 -5.16 8.86 12.33
C ARG A 26 -6.57 8.84 12.92
N GLU A 27 -7.61 9.09 12.12
CA GLU A 27 -9.02 8.97 12.53
C GLU A 27 -9.37 7.49 12.80
N GLY A 28 -10.42 7.21 13.59
CA GLY A 28 -10.88 5.84 13.83
C GLY A 28 -11.28 5.12 12.52
N ASP A 29 -11.30 3.78 12.50
CA ASP A 29 -11.52 3.00 11.27
C ASP A 29 -12.83 3.35 10.55
N LEU A 30 -13.90 3.57 11.31
CA LEU A 30 -15.20 4.00 10.80
C LEU A 30 -15.17 5.40 10.18
N GLU A 31 -14.49 6.35 10.84
CA GLU A 31 -14.38 7.74 10.37
C GLU A 31 -13.54 7.79 9.09
N PHE A 32 -12.38 7.14 9.08
CA PHE A 32 -11.52 7.07 7.90
C PHE A 32 -12.25 6.43 6.70
N ALA A 33 -12.91 5.28 6.92
CA ALA A 33 -13.64 4.58 5.87
C ALA A 33 -14.80 5.40 5.29
N SER A 34 -15.41 6.29 6.08
CA SER A 34 -16.49 7.17 5.63
C SER A 34 -16.03 8.24 4.61
N HIS A 35 -14.74 8.56 4.60
CA HIS A 35 -14.16 9.57 3.70
C HIS A 35 -13.64 8.99 2.38
N LEU A 36 -13.36 7.69 2.34
CA LEU A 36 -12.85 7.01 1.15
C LEU A 36 -13.79 7.14 -0.07
N PRO A 37 -15.12 7.06 0.04
CA PRO A 37 -16.01 7.27 -1.11
C PRO A 37 -15.87 8.65 -1.75
N GLY A 38 -15.68 9.69 -0.94
CA GLY A 38 -15.42 11.04 -1.44
C GLY A 38 -14.12 11.10 -2.25
N LEU A 39 -13.05 10.49 -1.74
CA LEU A 39 -11.76 10.42 -2.44
C LEU A 39 -11.84 9.59 -3.73
N PHE A 40 -12.58 8.48 -3.70
CA PHE A 40 -12.77 7.61 -4.86
C PHE A 40 -13.63 8.27 -5.95
N SER A 41 -14.57 9.15 -5.60
CA SER A 41 -15.32 9.93 -6.59
C SER A 41 -14.42 10.81 -7.46
N LEU A 42 -13.31 11.32 -6.91
CA LEU A 42 -12.33 12.12 -7.65
C LEU A 42 -11.60 11.28 -8.71
N LEU A 43 -11.41 9.98 -8.47
CA LEU A 43 -10.82 9.05 -9.43
C LEU A 43 -11.77 8.77 -10.61
N VAL A 44 -13.07 8.81 -10.39
CA VAL A 44 -14.07 8.64 -11.47
C VAL A 44 -13.96 9.76 -12.52
N GLY A 45 -13.50 10.95 -12.12
CA GLY A 45 -13.29 12.09 -13.02
C GLY A 45 -12.04 12.02 -13.93
N ILE A 46 -11.18 11.01 -13.78
CA ILE A 46 -9.97 10.86 -14.61
C ILE A 46 -10.33 10.10 -15.89
N GLU A 47 -10.34 10.75 -17.06
CA GLU A 47 -10.73 10.12 -18.34
C GLU A 47 -9.87 8.89 -18.68
N GLU A 48 -8.54 8.99 -18.51
CA GLU A 48 -7.60 7.93 -18.88
C GLU A 48 -7.61 6.77 -17.86
N GLU A 49 -8.09 5.61 -18.32
CA GLU A 49 -8.27 4.42 -17.48
C GLU A 49 -6.95 3.90 -16.88
N SER A 50 -5.87 3.83 -17.66
CA SER A 50 -4.57 3.35 -17.20
C SER A 50 -4.03 4.16 -16.02
N LYS A 51 -4.18 5.49 -16.06
CA LYS A 51 -3.81 6.40 -14.98
C LYS A 51 -4.70 6.22 -13.77
N ARG A 52 -6.01 6.12 -13.98
CA ARG A 52 -7.00 5.88 -12.93
C ARG A 52 -6.68 4.59 -12.15
N VAL A 53 -6.43 3.50 -12.87
CA VAL A 53 -6.04 2.20 -12.32
C VAL A 53 -4.73 2.32 -11.54
N THR A 54 -3.74 2.99 -12.09
CA THR A 54 -2.43 3.19 -11.44
C THR A 54 -2.56 3.95 -10.13
N ILE A 55 -3.34 5.05 -10.12
CA ILE A 55 -3.57 5.86 -8.92
C ILE A 55 -4.34 5.03 -7.89
N LEU A 56 -5.43 4.39 -8.30
CA LEU A 56 -6.26 3.56 -7.42
C LEU A 56 -5.42 2.46 -6.75
N ARG A 57 -4.55 1.78 -7.50
CA ARG A 57 -3.65 0.75 -6.97
C ARG A 57 -2.72 1.29 -5.88
N LYS A 58 -2.07 2.43 -6.14
CA LYS A 58 -1.16 3.06 -5.15
C LYS A 58 -1.91 3.48 -3.89
N LEU A 59 -3.12 4.00 -4.05
CA LEU A 59 -3.98 4.44 -2.96
C LEU A 59 -4.41 3.27 -2.07
N LEU A 60 -4.90 2.18 -2.68
CA LEU A 60 -5.26 0.94 -1.96
C LEU A 60 -4.06 0.35 -1.21
N LEU A 61 -2.87 0.35 -1.83
CA LEU A 61 -1.63 -0.12 -1.22
C LEU A 61 -1.27 0.70 0.04
N TYR A 62 -1.38 2.04 -0.05
CA TYR A 62 -1.08 2.93 1.06
C TYR A 62 -2.08 2.76 2.20
N ILE A 63 -3.38 2.66 1.89
CA ILE A 63 -4.42 2.40 2.90
C ILE A 63 -4.15 1.09 3.62
N TYR A 64 -3.89 0.00 2.88
CA TYR A 64 -3.55 -1.28 3.48
C TYR A 64 -2.32 -1.17 4.39
N TRP A 65 -1.25 -0.53 3.91
CA TRP A 65 0.01 -0.48 4.64
C TRP A 65 -0.07 0.31 5.94
N VAL A 66 -0.84 1.41 5.95
CA VAL A 66 -0.92 2.27 7.14
C VAL A 66 -2.00 1.83 8.12
N ARG A 67 -3.07 1.18 7.64
CA ARG A 67 -4.27 0.89 8.45
C ARG A 67 -4.52 -0.59 8.70
N ASP A 68 -3.72 -1.49 8.13
CA ASP A 68 -3.96 -2.94 8.14
C ASP A 68 -5.41 -3.30 7.71
N LEU A 69 -5.96 -2.48 6.81
CA LEU A 69 -7.36 -2.58 6.42
C LEU A 69 -7.57 -3.85 5.59
N LYS A 70 -8.48 -4.72 6.03
CA LYS A 70 -8.67 -6.03 5.39
C LYS A 70 -9.17 -5.87 3.94
N PRO A 71 -8.77 -6.78 3.03
CA PRO A 71 -9.25 -6.75 1.64
C PRO A 71 -10.78 -6.75 1.50
N THR A 72 -11.49 -7.37 2.45
CA THR A 72 -12.96 -7.39 2.51
C THR A 72 -13.58 -6.02 2.76
N GLU A 73 -12.94 -5.18 3.58
CA GLU A 73 -13.40 -3.82 3.86
C GLU A 73 -13.13 -2.89 2.68
N LEU A 74 -11.95 -3.00 2.06
CA LEU A 74 -11.63 -2.27 0.84
C LEU A 74 -12.64 -2.57 -0.29
N LYS A 75 -13.04 -3.83 -0.47
CA LYS A 75 -14.08 -4.22 -1.44
C LYS A 75 -15.41 -3.51 -1.17
N ARG A 76 -15.86 -3.46 0.09
CA ARG A 76 -17.10 -2.76 0.46
C ARG A 76 -17.04 -1.26 0.18
N VAL A 77 -15.87 -0.64 0.38
CA VAL A 77 -15.69 0.79 0.07
C VAL A 77 -15.72 1.03 -1.44
N LEU A 78 -15.11 0.16 -2.24
CA LEU A 78 -15.17 0.25 -3.71
C LEU A 78 -16.60 0.14 -4.23
N GLU A 79 -17.43 -0.74 -3.65
CA GLU A 79 -18.86 -0.85 -3.95
C GLU A 79 -19.63 0.44 -3.65
N ARG A 80 -19.41 1.02 -2.47
CA ARG A 80 -20.07 2.29 -2.12
C ARG A 80 -19.67 3.44 -3.04
N SER A 81 -18.57 3.29 -3.77
CA SER A 81 -17.96 4.34 -4.58
C SER A 81 -18.17 4.15 -6.08
N LYS A 82 -18.99 3.17 -6.51
CA LYS A 82 -19.21 2.85 -7.93
C LYS A 82 -17.92 2.44 -8.67
N LEU A 83 -17.01 1.78 -7.96
CA LEU A 83 -15.71 1.30 -8.45
C LEU A 83 -15.64 -0.23 -8.40
N GLU A 84 -16.76 -0.93 -8.53
CA GLU A 84 -16.88 -2.38 -8.39
C GLU A 84 -16.02 -3.13 -9.40
N GLN A 85 -15.87 -2.57 -10.60
CA GLN A 85 -15.00 -3.09 -11.67
C GLN A 85 -13.52 -3.22 -11.23
N TYR A 86 -13.11 -2.53 -10.17
CA TYR A 86 -11.74 -2.56 -9.64
C TYR A 86 -11.59 -3.44 -8.39
N LYS A 87 -12.58 -4.29 -8.05
CA LYS A 87 -12.49 -5.23 -6.92
C LYS A 87 -11.36 -6.25 -7.07
N GLU A 88 -11.10 -6.73 -8.29
CA GLU A 88 -9.99 -7.67 -8.54
C GLU A 88 -8.62 -6.99 -8.34
N LEU A 89 -8.54 -5.69 -8.59
CA LEU A 89 -7.36 -4.88 -8.29
C LEU A 89 -7.03 -4.89 -6.80
N THR A 90 -8.02 -5.02 -5.93
CA THR A 90 -7.83 -5.16 -4.49
C THR A 90 -7.24 -6.51 -4.12
N MET A 91 -7.73 -7.60 -4.74
CA MET A 91 -7.24 -8.96 -4.50
C MET A 91 -5.79 -9.13 -4.96
N THR A 92 -5.51 -8.76 -6.21
CA THR A 92 -4.15 -8.85 -6.77
C THR A 92 -3.14 -7.99 -6.02
N THR A 93 -3.57 -6.85 -5.48
CA THR A 93 -2.71 -5.98 -4.66
C THR A 93 -2.46 -6.59 -3.28
N ALA A 94 -3.49 -7.15 -2.64
CA ALA A 94 -3.34 -7.84 -1.35
C ALA A 94 -2.47 -9.10 -1.47
N GLU A 95 -2.70 -9.94 -2.48
CA GLU A 95 -1.87 -11.11 -2.78
C GLU A 95 -0.41 -10.72 -2.99
N ARG A 96 -0.16 -9.66 -3.77
CA ARG A 96 1.20 -9.17 -4.00
C ARG A 96 1.85 -8.65 -2.72
N LEU A 97 1.11 -7.97 -1.85
CA LEU A 97 1.60 -7.50 -0.56
C LEU A 97 1.89 -8.65 0.43
N ILE A 98 1.04 -9.67 0.46
CA ILE A 98 1.29 -10.90 1.24
C ILE A 98 2.55 -11.59 0.73
N SER A 99 2.68 -11.72 -0.60
CA SER A 99 3.85 -12.30 -1.25
C SER A 99 5.13 -11.52 -0.91
N GLU A 100 5.13 -10.20 -1.08
CA GLU A 100 6.26 -9.32 -0.74
C GLU A 100 6.58 -9.37 0.78
N GLY A 101 5.57 -9.50 1.63
CA GLY A 101 5.75 -9.65 3.08
C GLY A 101 6.40 -10.97 3.47
N ILE A 102 5.96 -12.08 2.86
CA ILE A 102 6.56 -13.42 3.04
C ILE A 102 8.01 -13.41 2.57
N GLU A 103 8.28 -12.87 1.37
CA GLU A 103 9.61 -12.80 0.79
C GLU A 103 10.58 -12.01 1.69
N ARG A 104 10.18 -10.82 2.16
CA ARG A 104 10.97 -10.02 3.12
C ARG A 104 11.15 -10.73 4.47
N GLY A 105 10.14 -11.48 4.92
CA GLY A 105 10.20 -12.27 6.15
C GLY A 105 11.25 -13.38 6.05
N ILE A 106 11.25 -14.12 4.94
CA ILE A 106 12.23 -15.17 4.64
C ILE A 106 13.63 -14.58 4.56
N GLU A 107 13.82 -13.49 3.81
CA GLU A 107 15.13 -12.83 3.66
C GLU A 107 15.70 -12.40 5.02
N LYS A 108 14.89 -11.73 5.85
CA LYS A 108 15.29 -11.34 7.21
C LYS A 108 15.63 -12.54 8.07
N GLY A 109 14.82 -13.60 8.02
CA GLY A 109 15.06 -14.83 8.78
C GLY A 109 16.37 -15.51 8.41
N ILE A 110 16.66 -15.61 7.11
CA ILE A 110 17.93 -16.16 6.60
C ILE A 110 19.11 -15.31 7.08
N LYS A 111 19.04 -13.99 6.91
CA LYS A 111 20.12 -13.08 7.31
C LYS A 111 20.42 -13.18 8.81
N GLN A 112 19.39 -13.16 9.65
CA GLN A 112 19.53 -13.32 11.10
C GLN A 112 20.09 -14.69 11.48
N GLY A 113 19.65 -15.76 10.81
CA GLY A 113 20.16 -17.11 11.02
C GLY A 113 21.66 -17.22 10.69
N VAL A 114 22.08 -16.66 9.55
CA VAL A 114 23.50 -16.65 9.13
C VAL A 114 24.36 -15.84 10.10
N GLU A 115 23.90 -14.66 10.51
CA GLU A 115 24.63 -13.81 11.45
C GLU A 115 24.79 -14.49 12.82
N LYS A 116 23.71 -15.09 13.34
CA LYS A 116 23.75 -15.86 14.59
C LYS A 116 24.70 -17.05 14.49
N GLY A 117 24.67 -17.80 13.38
CA GLY A 117 25.57 -18.92 13.15
C GLY A 117 27.05 -18.50 13.15
N LYS A 118 27.37 -17.38 12.48
CA LYS A 118 28.74 -16.81 12.48
C LYS A 118 29.20 -16.41 13.87
N LEU A 119 28.34 -15.77 14.67
CA LEU A 119 28.65 -15.39 16.04
C LEU A 119 28.85 -16.61 16.95
N GLU A 120 28.00 -17.63 16.81
CA GLU A 120 28.14 -18.89 17.56
C GLU A 120 29.45 -19.60 17.22
N ASP A 121 29.81 -19.68 15.93
CA ASP A 121 31.06 -20.30 15.50
C ASP A 121 32.29 -19.52 15.94
N ALA A 122 32.27 -18.18 15.82
CA ALA A 122 33.33 -17.32 16.37
C ALA A 122 33.48 -17.54 17.89
N GLY A 123 32.37 -17.63 18.63
CA GLY A 123 32.36 -17.93 20.06
C GLY A 123 32.94 -19.31 20.39
N LYS A 124 32.67 -20.34 19.57
CA LYS A 124 33.27 -21.68 19.72
C LYS A 124 34.78 -21.65 19.44
N MET A 125 35.20 -20.93 18.41
CA MET A 125 36.62 -20.81 18.06
C MET A 125 37.40 -20.06 19.15
N LEU A 126 36.85 -18.98 19.70
CA LEU A 126 37.41 -18.27 20.85
C LEU A 126 37.56 -19.18 22.07
N LYS A 127 36.52 -19.95 22.42
CA LYS A 127 36.56 -20.91 23.54
C LYS A 127 37.60 -22.03 23.34
N ARG A 128 37.96 -22.34 22.10
CA ARG A 128 38.98 -23.34 21.73
C ARG A 128 40.38 -22.74 21.59
N GLY A 129 40.55 -21.42 21.77
CA GLY A 129 41.82 -20.73 21.59
C GLY A 129 42.33 -20.72 20.14
N LEU A 130 41.42 -20.85 19.17
CA LEU A 130 41.75 -20.87 17.74
C LEU A 130 41.83 -19.45 17.13
N ILE A 131 41.54 -18.43 17.94
CA ILE A 131 41.59 -17.00 17.62
C ILE A 131 42.00 -16.22 18.87
#